data_AF-A0A956A989-F1
#
_entry.id   AF-A0A956A989-F1
#
_cell.length_a   1.000
_cell.length_b   1.000
_cell.length_c   1.000
_cell.angle_alpha   90.00
_cell.angle_beta   90.00
_cell.angle_gamma   90.00
#
_symmetry.space_group_name_H-M   'P 1'
#
loop_
_entity.id
_entity.type
_entity.pdbx_description
1 polymer ?
#
loop_
_entity_poly.entity_id
_entity_poly.type
_entity_poly.pdbx_seq_one_letter_code
_entity_poly.pdbx_strand_id
1 'polypeptide(L)'
;MLSLDVVFVCAGEEWFAVAAPTHPFHLWRVHALEEVFREHIDELRGIGRDELEEVIADPHTATPHVVLSRFAVDDVSVPGSLTLTASGSYGALPMFADPRHRQGGKFRSKALAKLADRLMRLMPHAAIGLRVALIDPPSVAGALERLQSLKNPLDDELPVPLHVTIYRTRPNPEATDEEDDKLNNIGREIVDAGGGLQVYPSVASLGEITERLERRPVHMVAVFDPGEAEVIQLSAPRPRLSPLALSRTYKYDAFDDDIDVTLSGDIPLFSCYHKLFCVSTDLRETDILGCRSGASGMRFELERLAGATVWATVLDQGIEPTFHVRGAQRLDWRQDAGRDVVTVTTRQESVEYLVRDALRCAGLPANEESVKQTLAELFDLSGEAILGLLRAQIKVSVVEPRFAKGLIGSLIAARWYLRSHTDALLISLDEPTSRRWILGVASDSRRGDLLGLRIGPKGPILEAIEVKTHDDPEGAVKTSGGRIEGKAVIQVDQTISILESIIGAEESAVARARESILKDQLYRAVAARPYSRDRRARLVRMLEELFEEGPAEVGGLIFVVKIASGEMPVSPEAPVEYRSAAKNRVGLVQLTESGVREVSYAIGESA
;
A
#
# COMPACT_ATOMS: atom_id res chain seq x y z
N MET A 1 -30.45 18.20 12.65
CA MET A 1 -30.68 17.00 11.82
C MET A 1 -29.49 16.06 11.83
N LEU A 2 -28.25 16.52 11.57
CA LEU A 2 -27.02 15.67 11.62
C LEU A 2 -26.50 15.33 13.03
N SER A 3 -27.17 15.82 14.08
CA SER A 3 -26.95 15.40 15.48
C SER A 3 -28.05 14.46 15.99
N LEU A 4 -29.10 14.25 15.18
CA LEU A 4 -30.15 13.27 15.42
C LEU A 4 -29.73 12.02 14.64
N ASP A 5 -30.03 10.84 15.15
CA ASP A 5 -29.63 9.54 14.56
C ASP A 5 -28.13 9.20 14.71
N VAL A 6 -27.48 9.69 15.76
CA VAL A 6 -26.18 9.19 16.24
C VAL A 6 -26.35 8.68 17.67
N VAL A 7 -25.89 7.45 17.91
CA VAL A 7 -25.89 6.85 19.25
C VAL A 7 -24.52 7.06 19.87
N PHE A 8 -24.45 7.82 20.95
CA PHE A 8 -23.24 7.95 21.75
C PHE A 8 -23.21 6.86 22.82
N VAL A 9 -22.08 6.18 22.95
CA VAL A 9 -21.85 5.10 23.92
C VAL A 9 -20.64 5.47 24.75
N CYS A 10 -20.82 5.46 26.07
CA CYS A 10 -19.73 5.59 27.03
C CYS A 10 -19.34 4.20 27.54
N ALA A 11 -18.08 3.82 27.38
CA ALA A 11 -17.51 2.58 27.88
C ALA A 11 -16.33 2.90 28.81
N GLY A 12 -16.57 2.94 30.11
CA GLY A 12 -15.58 3.41 31.07
C GLY A 12 -15.39 4.92 30.97
N GLU A 13 -14.18 5.36 30.61
CA GLU A 13 -13.86 6.78 30.33
C GLU A 13 -13.90 7.11 28.83
N GLU A 14 -14.21 6.14 27.98
CA GLU A 14 -14.12 6.25 26.52
C GLU A 14 -15.47 6.54 25.88
N TRP A 15 -15.47 7.44 24.89
CA TRP A 15 -16.66 7.80 24.13
C TRP A 15 -16.58 7.30 22.70
N PHE A 16 -17.64 6.60 22.29
CA PHE A 16 -17.88 6.14 20.93
C PHE A 16 -19.16 6.76 20.40
N ALA A 17 -19.24 6.92 19.07
CA ALA A 17 -20.47 7.27 18.39
C ALA A 17 -20.71 6.32 17.22
N VAL A 18 -21.95 5.86 17.07
CA VAL A 18 -22.36 5.04 15.92
C VAL A 18 -23.47 5.77 15.18
N ALA A 19 -23.24 6.03 13.89
CA ALA A 19 -24.25 6.64 13.04
C ALA A 19 -25.34 5.59 12.75
N ALA A 20 -26.61 5.95 12.95
CA ALA A 20 -27.72 5.05 12.68
C ALA A 20 -27.84 4.73 11.17
N PRO A 21 -28.56 3.65 10.80
CA PRO A 21 -28.72 3.26 9.40
C PRO A 21 -29.36 4.35 8.51
N THR A 22 -30.13 5.28 9.08
CA THR A 22 -30.76 6.39 8.37
C THR A 22 -29.90 7.66 8.34
N HIS A 23 -28.77 7.67 9.04
CA HIS A 23 -27.93 8.85 9.15
C HIS A 23 -27.28 9.18 7.79
N PRO A 24 -27.21 10.46 7.38
CA PRO A 24 -26.58 10.85 6.12
C PRO A 24 -25.14 10.37 5.94
N PHE A 25 -24.35 10.21 7.03
CA PHE A 25 -22.99 9.64 6.96
C PHE A 25 -22.94 8.18 6.53
N HIS A 26 -24.01 7.41 6.76
CA HIS A 26 -24.13 6.05 6.25
C HIS A 26 -24.68 6.05 4.81
N LEU A 27 -25.71 6.86 4.54
CA LEU A 27 -26.46 6.80 3.28
C LEU A 27 -25.80 7.51 2.10
N TRP A 28 -25.00 8.56 2.32
CA TRP A 28 -24.46 9.38 1.22
C TRP A 28 -23.68 8.56 0.20
N ARG A 29 -22.90 7.58 0.68
CA ARG A 29 -22.05 6.78 -0.20
C ARG A 29 -22.89 5.84 -1.05
N VAL A 30 -23.91 5.22 -0.46
CA VAL A 30 -24.84 4.35 -1.21
C VAL A 30 -25.53 5.16 -2.31
N HIS A 31 -25.99 6.37 -1.99
CA HIS A 31 -26.60 7.28 -2.97
C HIS A 31 -25.60 7.71 -4.06
N ALA A 32 -24.39 8.13 -3.67
CA ALA A 32 -23.35 8.55 -4.62
C ALA A 32 -22.87 7.39 -5.50
N LEU A 33 -22.76 6.17 -4.96
CA LEU A 33 -22.45 4.98 -5.75
C LEU A 33 -23.55 4.73 -6.78
N GLU A 34 -24.82 4.83 -6.41
CA GLU A 34 -25.95 4.63 -7.33
C GLU A 34 -25.88 5.57 -8.54
N GLU A 35 -25.60 6.85 -8.32
CA GLU A 35 -25.38 7.83 -9.40
C GLU A 35 -24.18 7.47 -10.27
N VAL A 36 -23.04 7.15 -9.64
CA VAL A 36 -21.80 6.78 -10.35
C VAL A 36 -21.98 5.52 -11.19
N PHE A 37 -22.69 4.51 -10.67
CA PHE A 37 -23.03 3.31 -11.41
C PHE A 37 -23.99 3.58 -12.57
N ARG A 38 -24.91 4.54 -12.44
CA ARG A 38 -25.83 4.92 -13.50
C ARG A 38 -25.13 5.67 -14.64
N GLU A 39 -24.21 6.57 -14.30
CA GLU A 39 -23.57 7.48 -15.27
C GLU A 39 -22.29 6.89 -15.89
N HIS A 40 -21.56 6.05 -15.16
CA HIS A 40 -20.23 5.57 -15.56
C HIS A 40 -20.11 4.04 -15.63
N ILE A 41 -21.21 3.31 -15.83
CA ILE A 41 -21.21 1.84 -15.83
C ILE A 41 -20.17 1.21 -16.78
N ASP A 42 -19.99 1.80 -17.97
CA ASP A 42 -19.08 1.26 -18.98
C ASP A 42 -17.61 1.43 -18.58
N GLU A 43 -17.29 2.54 -17.90
CA GLU A 43 -15.96 2.77 -17.36
C GLU A 43 -15.67 1.86 -16.15
N LEU A 44 -16.68 1.68 -15.27
CA LEU A 44 -16.59 0.82 -14.09
C LEU A 44 -16.50 -0.66 -14.44
N ARG A 45 -17.14 -1.12 -15.52
CA ARG A 45 -16.94 -2.48 -16.06
C ARG A 45 -15.47 -2.74 -16.35
N GLY A 46 -14.71 -1.69 -16.65
CA GLY A 46 -13.27 -1.75 -16.80
C GLY A 46 -12.48 -1.89 -15.49
N ILE A 47 -13.05 -1.82 -14.30
CA ILE A 47 -12.29 -2.00 -13.05
C ILE A 47 -12.20 -3.48 -12.67
N GLY A 48 -13.27 -4.24 -12.97
CA GLY A 48 -13.43 -5.64 -12.60
C GLY A 48 -14.49 -5.82 -11.52
N ARG A 49 -15.22 -6.94 -11.60
CA ARG A 49 -16.33 -7.23 -10.67
C ARG A 49 -15.83 -7.39 -9.24
N ASP A 50 -14.81 -8.21 -9.03
CA ASP A 50 -14.24 -8.48 -7.70
C ASP A 50 -13.70 -7.17 -7.07
N GLU A 51 -13.08 -6.33 -7.90
CA GLU A 51 -12.68 -4.94 -7.68
C GLU A 51 -13.72 -4.10 -6.95
N LEU A 52 -14.84 -4.00 -7.64
CA LEU A 52 -15.99 -3.20 -7.24
C LEU A 52 -16.72 -3.83 -6.07
N GLU A 53 -16.86 -5.16 -6.04
CA GLU A 53 -17.47 -5.88 -4.93
C GLU A 53 -16.71 -5.63 -3.63
N GLU A 54 -15.37 -5.59 -3.64
CA GLU A 54 -14.59 -5.26 -2.44
C GLU A 54 -14.87 -3.84 -1.94
N VAL A 55 -14.94 -2.84 -2.85
CA VAL A 55 -15.24 -1.44 -2.50
C VAL A 55 -16.69 -1.22 -2.05
N ILE A 56 -17.63 -2.02 -2.53
CA ILE A 56 -19.05 -1.94 -2.15
C ILE A 56 -19.30 -2.69 -0.84
N ALA A 57 -18.74 -3.88 -0.69
CA ALA A 57 -18.94 -4.73 0.49
C ALA A 57 -18.26 -4.14 1.73
N ASP A 58 -17.17 -3.41 1.55
CA ASP A 58 -16.43 -2.76 2.63
C ASP A 58 -16.26 -1.26 2.38
N PRO A 59 -17.33 -0.48 2.55
CA PRO A 59 -17.26 0.93 2.31
C PRO A 59 -16.36 1.62 3.35
N HIS A 60 -15.20 2.09 2.90
CA HIS A 60 -14.38 3.04 3.66
C HIS A 60 -15.20 4.23 4.20
N THR A 61 -14.90 4.60 5.45
CA THR A 61 -15.55 5.73 6.13
C THR A 61 -14.77 7.01 5.86
N ALA A 62 -15.00 7.64 4.70
CA ALA A 62 -14.50 8.99 4.44
C ALA A 62 -15.57 9.99 4.90
N THR A 63 -15.61 10.29 6.20
CA THR A 63 -16.66 11.13 6.78
C THR A 63 -16.09 12.27 7.61
N PRO A 64 -16.80 13.42 7.67
CA PRO A 64 -16.47 14.50 8.59
C PRO A 64 -16.57 14.05 10.05
N HIS A 65 -15.82 14.73 10.92
CA HIS A 65 -15.77 14.51 12.37
C HIS A 65 -17.14 14.62 13.03
N VAL A 66 -17.39 13.84 14.07
CA VAL A 66 -18.59 14.01 14.92
C VAL A 66 -18.21 14.82 16.15
N VAL A 67 -19.01 15.84 16.47
CA VAL A 67 -18.88 16.57 17.74
C VAL A 67 -19.81 15.96 18.78
N LEU A 68 -19.21 15.42 19.84
CA LEU A 68 -19.92 15.14 21.08
C LEU A 68 -20.00 16.42 21.91
N SER A 69 -21.18 16.99 22.02
CA SER A 69 -21.42 18.16 22.88
C SER A 69 -22.01 17.73 24.21
N ARG A 70 -21.67 18.43 25.30
CA ARG A 70 -22.36 18.32 26.60
C ARG A 70 -23.89 18.49 26.54
N PHE A 71 -24.43 19.06 25.46
CA PHE A 71 -25.88 19.19 25.28
C PHE A 71 -26.52 17.94 24.68
N ALA A 72 -25.71 17.00 24.15
CA ALA A 72 -26.16 15.75 23.56
C ALA A 72 -26.21 14.59 24.57
N VAL A 73 -25.43 14.67 25.65
CA VAL A 73 -25.41 13.68 26.74
C VAL A 73 -25.44 14.42 28.08
N ASP A 74 -26.33 14.00 28.98
CA ASP A 74 -26.44 14.55 30.33
C ASP A 74 -25.36 13.93 31.25
N ASP A 75 -24.09 14.13 30.87
CA ASP A 75 -22.92 13.60 31.58
C ASP A 75 -21.91 14.72 31.86
N VAL A 76 -21.62 14.93 33.15
CA VAL A 76 -20.72 15.97 33.67
C VAL A 76 -19.25 15.68 33.31
N SER A 77 -18.92 14.44 32.92
CA SER A 77 -17.58 14.03 32.48
C SER A 77 -17.18 14.55 31.10
N VAL A 78 -18.11 15.18 30.36
CA VAL A 78 -17.81 15.85 29.08
C VAL A 78 -17.59 17.36 29.36
N PRO A 79 -16.35 17.82 29.61
CA PRO A 79 -16.09 19.20 30.03
C PRO A 79 -16.39 20.26 28.97
N GLY A 80 -16.69 19.86 27.72
CA GLY A 80 -16.93 20.76 26.59
C GLY A 80 -17.47 20.06 25.34
N SER A 81 -16.88 20.37 24.18
CA SER A 81 -17.12 19.66 22.92
C SER A 81 -15.96 18.70 22.67
N LEU A 82 -16.24 17.41 22.56
CA LEU A 82 -15.25 16.39 22.25
C LEU A 82 -15.38 16.01 20.77
N THR A 83 -14.24 15.95 20.06
CA THR A 83 -14.23 15.56 18.65
C THR A 83 -13.97 14.06 18.52
N LEU A 84 -14.85 13.38 17.79
CA LEU A 84 -14.71 11.98 17.43
C LEU A 84 -14.36 11.88 15.93
N THR A 85 -13.30 11.15 15.60
CA THR A 85 -12.89 10.82 14.23
C THR A 85 -13.46 9.49 13.79
N ALA A 86 -13.61 9.31 12.48
CA ALA A 86 -14.01 8.04 11.91
C ALA A 86 -13.05 6.94 12.37
N SER A 87 -13.60 5.94 13.05
CA SER A 87 -12.85 4.90 13.73
C SER A 87 -13.33 3.52 13.27
N GLY A 88 -13.68 3.37 12.00
CA GLY A 88 -14.15 2.10 11.43
C GLY A 88 -15.67 1.92 11.48
N SER A 89 -16.12 0.69 11.71
CA SER A 89 -17.54 0.35 11.62
C SER A 89 -18.00 -0.65 12.68
N TYR A 90 -19.26 -0.49 13.09
CA TYR A 90 -20.01 -1.47 13.88
C TYR A 90 -21.03 -2.16 12.97
N GLY A 91 -20.74 -3.41 12.59
CA GLY A 91 -21.48 -4.07 11.50
C GLY A 91 -21.22 -3.34 10.18
N ALA A 92 -22.26 -2.73 9.60
CA ALA A 92 -22.14 -1.86 8.41
C ALA A 92 -22.24 -0.36 8.76
N LEU A 93 -22.38 -0.01 10.04
CA LEU A 93 -22.61 1.36 10.48
C LEU A 93 -21.30 2.09 10.77
N PRO A 94 -21.12 3.34 10.31
CA PRO A 94 -19.96 4.16 10.65
C PRO A 94 -19.83 4.33 12.16
N MET A 95 -18.64 4.08 12.67
CA MET A 95 -18.27 4.28 14.07
C MET A 95 -17.23 5.41 14.17
N PHE A 96 -17.32 6.17 15.24
CA PHE A 96 -16.42 7.27 15.56
C PHE A 96 -15.94 7.12 17.00
N ALA A 97 -14.67 7.46 17.24
CA ALA A 97 -14.04 7.42 18.56
C ALA A 97 -13.11 8.62 18.69
N ASP A 98 -12.68 8.92 19.92
CA ASP A 98 -11.64 9.93 20.11
C ASP A 98 -10.37 9.48 19.36
N PRO A 99 -9.70 10.38 18.61
CA PRO A 99 -8.62 10.01 17.70
C PRO A 99 -7.40 9.39 18.38
N ARG A 100 -7.22 9.64 19.68
CA ARG A 100 -6.13 9.04 20.47
C ARG A 100 -6.45 7.62 20.92
N HIS A 101 -7.72 7.26 20.89
CA HIS A 101 -8.18 5.97 21.36
C HIS A 101 -7.96 4.92 20.28
N ARG A 102 -7.46 3.77 20.73
CA ARG A 102 -7.17 2.64 19.87
C ARG A 102 -8.50 1.98 19.51
N GLN A 103 -8.72 1.68 18.24
CA GLN A 103 -10.01 1.14 17.81
C GLN A 103 -10.30 -0.21 18.47
N GLY A 104 -11.38 -0.27 19.25
CA GLY A 104 -12.20 -1.47 19.38
C GLY A 104 -13.00 -1.68 18.09
N GLY A 105 -13.12 -2.93 17.62
CA GLY A 105 -13.84 -3.22 16.38
C GLY A 105 -13.36 -4.50 15.69
N LYS A 106 -14.08 -4.95 14.66
CA LYS A 106 -13.75 -6.17 13.91
C LYS A 106 -12.49 -5.98 13.06
N PHE A 107 -11.37 -6.54 13.49
CA PHE A 107 -10.20 -6.77 12.63
C PHE A 107 -10.37 -8.07 11.85
N ARG A 108 -10.26 -8.02 10.51
CA ARG A 108 -10.64 -9.13 9.61
C ARG A 108 -9.49 -10.04 9.18
N SER A 109 -8.28 -9.81 9.70
CA SER A 109 -7.04 -10.60 9.46
C SER A 109 -6.69 -10.93 8.00
N LYS A 110 -7.32 -10.29 7.00
CA LYS A 110 -7.13 -10.57 5.56
C LYS A 110 -5.70 -10.23 5.16
N ALA A 111 -5.19 -9.09 5.62
CA ALA A 111 -3.81 -8.67 5.38
C ALA A 111 -2.81 -9.64 6.03
N LEU A 112 -3.01 -9.99 7.30
CA LEU A 112 -2.12 -10.92 8.02
C LEU A 112 -2.08 -12.31 7.37
N ALA A 113 -3.24 -12.84 6.95
CA ALA A 113 -3.29 -14.12 6.26
C ALA A 113 -2.57 -14.08 4.89
N LYS A 114 -2.75 -13.01 4.11
CA LYS A 114 -2.00 -12.81 2.86
C LYS A 114 -0.49 -12.71 3.10
N LEU A 115 -0.06 -12.06 4.18
CA LEU A 115 1.35 -11.95 4.55
C LEU A 115 1.91 -13.31 4.99
N ALA A 116 1.18 -14.05 5.82
CA ALA A 116 1.56 -15.40 6.23
C ALA A 116 1.67 -16.37 5.04
N ASP A 117 0.73 -16.31 4.08
CA ASP A 117 0.80 -17.08 2.83
C ASP A 117 2.07 -16.75 2.04
N ARG A 118 2.37 -15.47 1.84
CA ARG A 118 3.62 -15.03 1.18
C ARG A 118 4.87 -15.49 1.93
N LEU A 119 4.87 -15.39 3.25
CA LEU A 119 5.98 -15.86 4.09
C LEU A 119 6.21 -17.35 3.91
N MET A 120 5.17 -18.18 3.95
CA MET A 120 5.31 -19.63 3.76
C MET A 120 5.75 -19.99 2.35
N ARG A 121 5.36 -19.22 1.33
CA ARG A 121 5.88 -19.42 -0.03
C ARG A 121 7.35 -19.06 -0.15
N LEU A 122 7.75 -18.00 0.54
CA LEU A 122 9.15 -17.58 0.61
C LEU A 122 10.00 -18.59 1.41
N MET A 123 9.44 -19.14 2.47
CA MET A 123 10.08 -20.08 3.40
C MET A 123 9.19 -21.32 3.57
N PRO A 124 9.23 -22.28 2.63
CA PRO A 124 8.28 -23.40 2.60
C PRO A 124 8.30 -24.28 3.85
N HIS A 125 9.43 -24.35 4.53
CA HIS A 125 9.56 -25.04 5.81
C HIS A 125 8.66 -24.46 6.92
N ALA A 126 8.27 -23.18 6.83
CA ALA A 126 7.32 -22.57 7.77
C ALA A 126 5.92 -23.18 7.67
N ALA A 127 5.56 -23.81 6.54
CA ALA A 127 4.28 -24.50 6.37
C ALA A 127 4.14 -25.77 7.21
N ILE A 128 5.25 -26.32 7.71
CA ILE A 128 5.26 -27.51 8.59
C ILE A 128 4.89 -27.14 10.03
N GLY A 129 4.99 -25.85 10.38
CA GLY A 129 4.73 -25.37 11.73
C GLY A 129 4.85 -23.85 11.79
N LEU A 130 3.84 -23.14 11.30
CA LEU A 130 3.86 -21.69 11.21
C LEU A 130 3.73 -21.11 12.61
N ARG A 131 4.69 -20.28 13.01
CA ARG A 131 4.75 -19.67 14.34
C ARG A 131 4.46 -18.18 14.24
N VAL A 132 3.37 -17.74 14.87
CA VAL A 132 2.89 -16.36 14.83
C VAL A 132 2.77 -15.81 16.25
N ALA A 133 3.29 -14.61 16.49
CA ALA A 133 3.01 -13.87 17.72
C ALA A 133 2.08 -12.69 17.42
N LEU A 134 1.02 -12.52 18.21
CA LEU A 134 0.12 -11.37 18.14
C LEU A 134 0.26 -10.57 19.44
N ILE A 135 0.56 -9.28 19.33
CA ILE A 135 0.73 -8.37 20.47
C ILE A 135 -0.42 -7.37 20.46
N ASP A 136 -1.24 -7.42 21.51
CA ASP A 136 -2.43 -6.58 21.69
C ASP A 136 -3.48 -6.63 20.55
N PRO A 137 -3.81 -7.80 19.98
CA PRO A 137 -4.85 -7.86 18.96
C PRO A 137 -6.18 -7.28 19.51
N PRO A 138 -6.90 -6.44 18.73
CA PRO A 138 -8.16 -5.83 19.15
C PRO A 138 -9.26 -6.87 19.35
N SER A 139 -9.24 -7.95 18.56
CA SER A 139 -10.00 -9.18 18.78
C SER A 139 -9.10 -10.36 18.47
N VAL A 140 -8.99 -11.31 19.40
CA VAL A 140 -8.15 -12.51 19.20
C VAL A 140 -8.80 -13.40 18.14
N ALA A 141 -10.11 -13.61 18.24
CA ALA A 141 -10.87 -14.39 17.26
C ALA A 141 -10.78 -13.76 15.85
N GLY A 142 -10.99 -12.44 15.74
CA GLY A 142 -10.90 -11.73 14.45
C GLY A 142 -9.49 -11.78 13.85
N ALA A 143 -8.45 -11.68 14.68
CA ALA A 143 -7.07 -11.79 14.23
C ALA A 143 -6.72 -13.21 13.70
N LEU A 144 -7.40 -14.25 14.18
CA LEU A 144 -7.15 -15.65 13.82
C LEU A 144 -8.06 -16.20 12.73
N GLU A 145 -9.23 -15.61 12.52
CA GLU A 145 -10.28 -16.09 11.61
C GLU A 145 -9.76 -16.49 10.21
N ARG A 146 -8.89 -15.67 9.61
CA ARG A 146 -8.29 -15.99 8.30
C ARG A 146 -6.99 -16.78 8.40
N LEU A 147 -6.23 -16.63 9.48
CA LEU A 147 -4.97 -17.34 9.69
C LEU A 147 -5.17 -18.85 9.86
N GLN A 148 -6.28 -19.30 10.46
CA GLN A 148 -6.55 -20.73 10.58
C GLN A 148 -6.87 -21.42 9.24
N SER A 149 -7.32 -20.64 8.25
CA SER A 149 -7.72 -21.13 6.92
C SER A 149 -6.59 -21.08 5.88
N LEU A 150 -5.34 -20.92 6.32
CA LEU A 150 -4.18 -20.87 5.44
C LEU A 150 -4.03 -22.19 4.67
N LYS A 151 -3.69 -22.08 3.38
CA LYS A 151 -3.37 -23.24 2.53
C LYS A 151 -1.90 -23.58 2.64
N ASN A 152 -1.58 -24.87 2.69
CA ASN A 152 -0.21 -25.32 2.76
C ASN A 152 0.42 -25.28 1.36
N PRO A 153 1.45 -24.44 1.13
CA PRO A 153 2.02 -24.26 -0.21
C PRO A 153 2.83 -25.47 -0.72
N LEU A 154 3.12 -26.45 0.15
CA LEU A 154 3.79 -27.70 -0.22
C LEU A 154 2.79 -28.76 -0.71
N ASP A 155 1.61 -28.80 -0.09
CA ASP A 155 0.54 -29.75 -0.40
C ASP A 155 -0.80 -29.17 0.04
N ASP A 156 -1.65 -28.78 -0.91
CA ASP A 156 -2.95 -28.13 -0.65
C ASP A 156 -3.95 -29.06 0.09
N GLU A 157 -3.69 -30.37 0.16
CA GLU A 157 -4.51 -31.32 0.91
C GLU A 157 -4.16 -31.37 2.41
N LEU A 158 -2.98 -30.88 2.79
CA LEU A 158 -2.53 -30.86 4.18
C LEU A 158 -2.88 -29.52 4.84
N PRO A 159 -3.33 -29.53 6.11
CA PRO A 159 -3.48 -28.31 6.87
C PRO A 159 -2.12 -27.67 7.15
N VAL A 160 -2.14 -26.38 7.54
CA VAL A 160 -0.96 -25.68 8.08
C VAL A 160 -1.01 -25.75 9.61
N PRO A 161 -0.06 -26.44 10.27
CA PRO A 161 0.01 -26.42 11.73
C PRO A 161 0.35 -25.02 12.24
N LEU A 162 -0.64 -24.32 12.79
CA LEU A 162 -0.53 -22.93 13.22
C LEU A 162 -0.26 -22.83 14.73
N HIS A 163 0.93 -22.36 15.11
CA HIS A 163 1.30 -22.10 16.50
C HIS A 163 1.26 -20.60 16.81
N VAL A 164 0.21 -20.18 17.51
CA VAL A 164 -0.05 -18.78 17.85
C VAL A 164 0.31 -18.53 19.31
N THR A 165 1.00 -17.43 19.55
CA THR A 165 1.20 -16.87 20.89
C THR A 165 0.63 -15.46 20.98
N ILE A 166 -0.26 -15.23 21.93
CA ILE A 166 -0.85 -13.92 22.20
C ILE A 166 -0.13 -13.30 23.39
N TYR A 167 0.39 -12.09 23.19
CA TYR A 167 0.98 -11.26 24.23
C TYR A 167 0.15 -9.98 24.42
N ARG A 168 0.31 -9.38 25.60
CA ARG A 168 -0.38 -8.16 25.99
C ARG A 168 0.60 -7.15 26.57
N THR A 169 0.62 -5.92 26.04
CA THR A 169 1.31 -4.78 26.68
C THR A 169 0.39 -3.92 27.53
N ARG A 170 -0.89 -4.28 27.54
CA ARG A 170 -1.97 -3.57 28.22
C ARG A 170 -3.08 -4.54 28.65
N PRO A 171 -3.90 -4.18 29.64
CA PRO A 171 -5.04 -4.98 30.04
C PRO A 171 -5.96 -5.30 28.86
N ASN A 172 -6.52 -6.52 28.86
CA ASN A 172 -7.45 -6.93 27.80
C ASN A 172 -8.82 -6.30 28.06
N PRO A 173 -9.51 -5.74 27.05
CA PRO A 173 -10.96 -5.55 27.14
C PRO A 173 -11.64 -6.90 27.42
N GLU A 174 -12.70 -6.92 28.22
CA GLU A 174 -13.47 -8.14 28.48
C GLU A 174 -14.03 -8.67 27.15
N ALA A 175 -13.73 -9.93 26.83
CA ALA A 175 -14.28 -10.58 25.66
C ALA A 175 -15.79 -10.78 25.83
N THR A 176 -16.53 -10.66 24.74
CA THR A 176 -17.96 -11.00 24.73
C THR A 176 -18.13 -12.52 24.68
N ASP A 177 -19.24 -13.04 25.20
CA ASP A 177 -19.56 -14.49 25.10
C ASP A 177 -19.46 -15.00 23.64
N GLU A 178 -19.88 -14.17 22.67
CA GLU A 178 -19.78 -14.50 21.24
C GLU A 178 -18.32 -14.61 20.76
N GLU A 179 -17.43 -13.75 21.26
CA GLU A 179 -16.01 -13.80 20.94
C GLU A 179 -15.34 -15.02 21.58
N ASP A 180 -15.68 -15.35 22.82
CA ASP A 180 -15.16 -16.53 23.51
C ASP A 180 -15.61 -17.83 22.81
N ASP A 181 -16.88 -17.94 22.42
CA ASP A 181 -17.38 -19.09 21.65
C ASP A 181 -16.66 -19.23 20.30
N LYS A 182 -16.45 -18.12 19.60
CA LYS A 182 -15.67 -18.11 18.34
C LYS A 182 -14.23 -18.52 18.57
N LEU A 183 -13.58 -17.99 19.61
CA LEU A 183 -12.20 -18.31 19.94
C LEU A 183 -12.03 -19.79 20.31
N ASN A 184 -12.99 -20.37 21.02
CA ASN A 184 -13.01 -21.79 21.36
C ASN A 184 -13.10 -22.68 20.12
N ASN A 185 -13.94 -22.31 19.15
CA ASN A 185 -14.04 -23.04 17.88
C ASN A 185 -12.75 -22.95 17.07
N ILE A 186 -12.22 -21.72 16.92
CA ILE A 186 -10.94 -21.47 16.24
C ILE A 186 -9.80 -22.25 16.91
N GLY A 187 -9.75 -22.26 18.25
CA GLY A 187 -8.76 -23.00 19.01
C GLY A 187 -8.81 -24.51 18.75
N ARG A 188 -10.01 -25.07 18.62
CA ARG A 188 -10.19 -26.50 18.26
C ARG A 188 -9.68 -26.79 16.86
N GLU A 189 -10.06 -25.97 15.88
CA GLU A 189 -9.61 -26.13 14.48
C GLU A 189 -8.08 -26.03 14.38
N ILE A 190 -7.45 -25.10 15.10
CA ILE A 190 -5.99 -24.98 15.16
C ILE A 190 -5.34 -26.25 15.75
N VAL A 191 -5.91 -26.82 16.81
CA VAL A 191 -5.37 -28.05 17.43
C VAL A 191 -5.58 -29.27 16.53
N ASP A 192 -6.73 -29.40 15.89
CA ASP A 192 -7.05 -30.48 14.96
C ASP A 192 -6.11 -30.46 13.73
N ALA A 193 -5.68 -29.26 13.32
CA ALA A 193 -4.66 -29.04 12.28
C ALA A 193 -3.21 -29.30 12.76
N GLY A 194 -2.99 -29.68 14.02
CA GLY A 194 -1.67 -29.95 14.60
C GLY A 194 -0.95 -28.70 15.14
N GLY A 195 -1.63 -27.57 15.22
CA GLY A 195 -1.14 -26.30 15.75
C GLY A 195 -1.27 -26.17 17.27
N GLY A 196 -1.22 -24.93 17.77
CA GLY A 196 -1.49 -24.64 19.17
C GLY A 196 -1.67 -23.15 19.45
N LEU A 197 -2.61 -22.82 20.34
CA LEU A 197 -2.89 -21.46 20.77
C LEU A 197 -2.44 -21.25 22.22
N GLN A 198 -1.55 -20.29 22.45
CA GLN A 198 -1.09 -19.90 23.78
C GLN A 198 -1.44 -18.42 24.04
N VAL A 199 -2.19 -18.15 25.11
CA VAL A 199 -2.51 -16.78 25.54
C VAL A 199 -1.77 -16.48 26.83
N TYR A 200 -0.92 -15.45 26.83
CA TYR A 200 -0.25 -14.99 28.05
C TYR A 200 -1.16 -14.02 28.81
N PRO A 201 -1.52 -14.31 30.08
CA PRO A 201 -2.48 -13.49 30.82
C PRO A 201 -1.85 -12.22 31.41
N SER A 202 -0.53 -12.21 31.63
CA SER A 202 0.16 -11.08 32.25
C SER A 202 0.48 -9.99 31.23
N VAL A 203 0.16 -8.75 31.57
CA VAL A 203 0.68 -7.57 30.89
C VAL A 203 2.20 -7.53 31.04
N ALA A 204 2.91 -7.32 29.94
CA ALA A 204 4.36 -7.20 29.88
C ALA A 204 4.75 -6.07 28.92
N SER A 205 5.85 -5.38 29.20
CA SER A 205 6.39 -4.37 28.27
C SER A 205 6.76 -4.99 26.91
N LEU A 206 6.76 -4.17 25.86
CA LEU A 206 7.17 -4.61 24.53
C LEU A 206 8.61 -5.15 24.52
N GLY A 207 9.48 -4.59 25.37
CA GLY A 207 10.85 -5.07 25.60
C GLY A 207 10.89 -6.49 26.18
N GLU A 208 10.11 -6.78 27.22
CA GLU A 208 10.04 -8.13 27.82
C GLU A 208 9.47 -9.16 26.85
N ILE A 209 8.47 -8.79 26.05
CA ILE A 209 7.93 -9.65 24.99
C ILE A 209 9.02 -9.93 23.95
N THR A 210 9.77 -8.91 23.56
CA THR A 210 10.88 -9.04 22.60
C THR A 210 11.95 -10.02 23.12
N GLU A 211 12.35 -9.93 24.39
CA GLU A 211 13.29 -10.88 25.00
C GLU A 211 12.78 -12.33 24.99
N ARG A 212 11.47 -12.52 25.16
CA ARG A 212 10.86 -13.86 25.02
C ARG A 212 10.93 -14.36 23.58
N LEU A 213 10.69 -13.48 22.61
CA LEU A 213 10.78 -13.80 21.18
C LEU A 213 12.22 -14.09 20.76
N GLU A 214 13.22 -13.40 21.30
CA GLU A 214 14.64 -13.71 21.07
C GLU A 214 14.99 -15.14 21.51
N ARG A 215 14.44 -15.59 22.65
CA ARG A 215 14.66 -16.97 23.16
C ARG A 215 13.86 -18.02 22.40
N ARG A 216 12.68 -17.65 21.90
CA ARG A 216 11.79 -18.57 21.18
C ARG A 216 11.27 -17.91 19.90
N PRO A 217 12.12 -17.71 18.87
CA PRO A 217 11.79 -16.93 17.68
C PRO A 217 10.53 -17.41 16.97
N VAL A 218 9.80 -16.47 16.39
CA VAL A 218 8.61 -16.71 15.56
C VAL A 218 8.90 -16.35 14.12
N HIS A 219 8.08 -16.86 13.20
CA HIS A 219 8.19 -16.50 11.79
C HIS A 219 7.62 -15.11 11.55
N MET A 220 6.49 -14.80 12.17
CA MET A 220 5.80 -13.52 12.03
C MET A 220 5.37 -13.00 13.40
N VAL A 221 5.58 -11.70 13.65
CA VAL A 221 4.94 -11.00 14.77
C VAL A 221 4.08 -9.86 14.24
N ALA A 222 2.89 -9.70 14.80
CA ALA A 222 1.98 -8.60 14.51
C ALA A 222 1.74 -7.80 15.79
N VAL A 223 2.09 -6.51 15.79
CA VAL A 223 1.87 -5.59 16.90
C VAL A 223 0.79 -4.58 16.53
N PHE A 224 -0.22 -4.49 17.39
CA PHE A 224 -1.41 -3.66 17.17
C PHE A 224 -1.37 -2.42 18.07
N ASP A 225 -1.49 -1.25 17.45
CA ASP A 225 -1.41 0.07 18.09
C ASP A 225 -0.21 0.15 19.06
N PRO A 226 1.05 0.07 18.59
CA PRO A 226 2.22 -0.07 19.47
C PRO A 226 2.41 1.08 20.46
N GLY A 227 1.93 2.29 20.16
CA GLY A 227 2.11 3.49 20.99
C GLY A 227 0.84 4.30 21.17
N GLU A 228 0.97 5.42 21.88
CA GLU A 228 -0.12 6.40 22.05
C GLU A 228 -0.27 7.26 20.80
N ALA A 229 -1.48 7.33 20.26
CA ALA A 229 -1.78 8.12 19.08
C ALA A 229 -1.89 9.61 19.41
N GLU A 230 -1.57 10.45 18.43
CA GLU A 230 -1.62 11.91 18.54
C GLU A 230 -2.71 12.49 17.64
N VAL A 231 -3.43 13.50 18.15
CA VAL A 231 -4.36 14.27 17.31
C VAL A 231 -3.57 15.27 16.50
N ILE A 232 -3.65 15.17 15.18
CA ILE A 232 -3.02 16.12 14.27
C ILE A 232 -4.06 17.06 13.64
N GLN A 233 -3.63 18.28 13.33
CA GLN A 233 -4.44 19.27 12.63
C GLN A 233 -3.74 19.69 11.34
N LEU A 234 -4.38 19.39 10.20
CA LEU A 234 -3.89 19.77 8.88
C LEU A 234 -4.74 20.90 8.31
N SER A 235 -4.09 22.02 7.98
CA SER A 235 -4.71 23.13 7.26
C SER A 235 -4.43 22.97 5.77
N ALA A 236 -5.44 22.53 5.00
CA ALA A 236 -5.30 22.36 3.55
C ALA A 236 -6.66 22.45 2.85
N PRO A 237 -6.71 22.72 1.54
CA PRO A 237 -7.91 22.54 0.74
C PRO A 237 -8.44 21.10 0.92
N ARG A 238 -9.75 20.98 1.20
CA ARG A 238 -10.41 19.68 1.33
C ARG A 238 -10.71 19.15 -0.08
N PRO A 239 -10.15 17.98 -0.48
CA PRO A 239 -10.53 17.35 -1.74
C PRO A 239 -12.02 17.01 -1.75
N ARG A 240 -12.67 16.94 -2.91
CA ARG A 240 -14.05 16.40 -2.94
C ARG A 240 -14.04 14.93 -2.53
N LEU A 241 -14.99 14.51 -1.70
CA LEU A 241 -15.11 13.10 -1.34
C LEU A 241 -15.43 12.25 -2.57
N SER A 242 -14.82 11.07 -2.63
CA SER A 242 -15.12 10.03 -3.61
C SER A 242 -15.81 8.84 -2.95
N PRO A 243 -16.91 8.33 -3.54
CA PRO A 243 -17.53 7.09 -3.06
C PRO A 243 -16.72 5.84 -3.43
N LEU A 244 -15.74 5.98 -4.34
CA LEU A 244 -14.94 4.87 -4.87
C LEU A 244 -13.53 4.79 -4.27
N ALA A 245 -13.00 5.89 -3.73
CA ALA A 245 -11.65 5.94 -3.16
C ALA A 245 -11.59 6.79 -1.87
N LEU A 246 -10.62 6.50 -1.01
CA LEU A 246 -10.32 7.31 0.16
C LEU A 246 -9.68 8.63 -0.26
N SER A 247 -10.34 9.74 0.06
CA SER A 247 -9.81 11.07 -0.13
C SER A 247 -8.86 11.42 1.04
N ARG A 248 -7.63 11.81 0.71
CA ARG A 248 -6.55 12.09 1.67
C ARG A 248 -5.96 13.47 1.44
N THR A 249 -5.64 14.13 2.54
CA THR A 249 -4.81 15.33 2.57
C THR A 249 -3.44 14.95 3.14
N TYR A 250 -2.39 15.45 2.50
CA TYR A 250 -1.01 15.28 2.92
C TYR A 250 -0.46 16.63 3.36
N LYS A 251 0.40 16.62 4.38
CA LYS A 251 1.17 17.79 4.79
C LYS A 251 2.57 17.36 5.17
N TYR A 252 3.57 17.96 4.54
CA TYR A 252 4.96 17.68 4.85
C TYR A 252 5.48 18.66 5.91
N ASP A 253 6.05 18.13 7.00
CA ASP A 253 6.81 18.93 7.95
C ASP A 253 8.30 18.87 7.61
N ALA A 254 8.82 19.98 7.12
CA ALA A 254 10.25 20.10 6.79
C ALA A 254 11.14 20.15 8.04
N PHE A 255 10.62 20.42 9.23
CA PHE A 255 11.37 20.44 10.49
C PHE A 255 11.54 19.03 11.08
N ASP A 256 10.55 18.15 10.92
CA ASP A 256 10.60 16.76 11.41
C ASP A 256 10.90 15.72 10.31
N ASP A 257 10.89 16.14 9.04
CA ASP A 257 10.99 15.26 7.85
C ASP A 257 9.91 14.18 7.80
N ASP A 258 8.70 14.51 8.26
CA ASP A 258 7.55 13.62 8.25
C ASP A 258 6.48 14.10 7.27
N ILE A 259 5.68 13.16 6.78
CA ILE A 259 4.50 13.47 5.97
C ILE A 259 3.30 13.02 6.76
N ASP A 260 2.53 13.97 7.27
CA ASP A 260 1.23 13.68 7.82
C ASP A 260 0.22 13.35 6.74
N VAL A 261 -0.68 12.45 7.08
CA VAL A 261 -1.83 12.11 6.26
C VAL A 261 -3.08 12.08 7.12
N THR A 262 -4.14 12.74 6.65
CA THR A 262 -5.47 12.59 7.24
C THR A 262 -6.49 12.25 6.17
N LEU A 263 -7.52 11.50 6.57
CA LEU A 263 -8.70 11.32 5.75
C LEU A 263 -9.45 12.66 5.73
N SER A 264 -9.66 13.18 4.54
CA SER A 264 -10.29 14.47 4.36
C SER A 264 -11.21 14.44 3.16
N GLY A 265 -12.29 15.19 3.24
CA GLY A 265 -12.95 15.63 2.03
C GLY A 265 -14.19 16.43 2.28
N ASP A 266 -14.69 17.01 1.20
CA ASP A 266 -15.88 17.83 1.21
C ASP A 266 -16.94 17.27 0.24
N ILE A 267 -18.19 17.33 0.68
CA ILE A 267 -19.37 17.21 -0.18
C ILE A 267 -20.22 18.43 0.14
N PRO A 268 -20.80 19.12 -0.86
CA PRO A 268 -21.66 20.27 -0.62
C PRO A 268 -22.72 20.03 0.47
N LEU A 269 -23.29 18.82 0.52
CA LEU A 269 -24.25 18.39 1.55
C LEU A 269 -23.72 18.48 2.99
N PHE A 270 -22.42 18.24 3.21
CA PHE A 270 -21.79 18.26 4.53
C PHE A 270 -20.95 19.51 4.80
N SER A 271 -20.77 20.38 3.82
CA SER A 271 -19.97 21.61 3.95
C SER A 271 -20.46 22.50 5.11
N CYS A 272 -21.77 22.73 5.23
CA CYS A 272 -22.35 23.49 6.34
C CYS A 272 -22.13 22.82 7.71
N TYR A 273 -22.14 21.49 7.74
CA TYR A 273 -21.87 20.74 8.97
C TYR A 273 -20.40 20.89 9.38
N HIS A 274 -19.47 20.80 8.43
CA HIS A 274 -18.04 21.05 8.68
C HIS A 274 -17.81 22.47 9.22
N LYS A 275 -18.51 23.47 8.67
CA LYS A 275 -18.42 24.86 9.19
C LYS A 275 -18.91 24.95 10.64
N LEU A 276 -20.03 24.31 10.96
CA LEU A 276 -20.54 24.24 12.33
C LEU A 276 -19.57 23.52 13.26
N PHE A 277 -18.98 22.41 12.81
CA PHE A 277 -17.93 21.69 13.50
C PHE A 277 -16.76 22.63 13.85
N CYS A 278 -16.21 23.31 12.85
CA CYS A 278 -15.09 24.24 13.01
C CYS A 278 -15.42 25.36 14.00
N VAL A 279 -16.59 26.00 13.87
CA VAL A 279 -17.02 27.05 14.80
C VAL A 279 -17.20 26.51 16.22
N SER A 280 -17.75 25.30 16.39
CA SER A 280 -17.98 24.71 17.71
C SER A 280 -16.71 24.23 18.43
N THR A 281 -15.61 24.10 17.68
CA THR A 281 -14.31 23.59 18.15
C THR A 281 -13.18 24.62 18.03
N ASP A 282 -13.51 25.86 17.66
CA ASP A 282 -12.56 26.97 17.44
C ASP A 282 -11.46 26.66 16.40
N LEU A 283 -11.85 25.96 15.33
CA LEU A 283 -11.00 25.63 14.18
C LEU A 283 -11.32 26.51 12.95
N ARG A 284 -10.37 26.65 12.03
CA ARG A 284 -10.61 27.30 10.74
C ARG A 284 -11.38 26.34 9.82
N GLU A 285 -12.15 26.88 8.86
CA GLU A 285 -12.90 26.04 7.89
C GLU A 285 -11.98 25.13 7.04
N THR A 286 -10.71 25.51 6.90
CA THR A 286 -9.67 24.73 6.19
C THR A 286 -8.99 23.68 7.05
N ASP A 287 -9.25 23.68 8.37
CA ASP A 287 -8.63 22.74 9.29
C ASP A 287 -9.37 21.41 9.26
N ILE A 288 -8.58 20.34 9.26
CA ILE A 288 -9.03 18.96 9.30
C ILE A 288 -8.29 18.31 10.45
N LEU A 289 -9.01 17.61 11.32
CA LEU A 289 -8.38 16.82 12.37
C LEU A 289 -8.05 15.42 11.84
N GLY A 290 -7.05 14.79 12.44
CA GLY A 290 -6.64 13.44 12.10
C GLY A 290 -6.07 12.73 13.32
N CYS A 291 -5.64 11.51 13.07
CA CYS A 291 -4.91 10.69 14.03
C CYS A 291 -3.56 10.36 13.39
N ARG A 292 -2.48 10.57 14.14
CA ARG A 292 -1.14 10.08 13.82
C ARG A 292 -0.83 8.92 14.76
N SER A 293 -0.34 7.83 14.19
CA SER A 293 0.06 6.62 14.92
C SER A 293 1.12 6.92 15.97
N GLY A 294 1.04 6.25 17.12
CA GLY A 294 2.07 6.25 18.14
C GLY A 294 3.30 5.40 17.81
N ALA A 295 3.30 4.69 16.66
CA ALA A 295 4.38 3.78 16.28
C ALA A 295 5.74 4.47 16.17
N SER A 296 5.77 5.72 15.71
CA SER A 296 7.01 6.51 15.68
C SER A 296 7.58 6.82 17.06
N GLY A 297 6.75 6.90 18.10
CA GLY A 297 7.19 7.02 19.49
C GLY A 297 7.84 5.75 20.04
N MET A 298 7.54 4.59 19.43
CA MET A 298 8.00 3.26 19.86
C MET A 298 9.13 2.71 18.98
N ARG A 299 9.86 3.58 18.25
CA ARG A 299 10.87 3.17 17.26
C ARG A 299 11.89 2.19 17.83
N PHE A 300 12.45 2.46 19.00
CA PHE A 300 13.49 1.62 19.59
C PHE A 300 13.00 0.19 19.88
N GLU A 301 11.80 0.07 20.44
CA GLU A 301 11.18 -1.21 20.76
C GLU A 301 10.78 -1.97 19.49
N LEU A 302 10.26 -1.26 18.47
CA LEU A 302 9.92 -1.85 17.18
C LEU A 302 11.16 -2.32 16.41
N GLU A 303 12.28 -1.60 16.50
CA GLU A 303 13.58 -2.01 15.96
C GLU A 303 14.06 -3.32 16.59
N ARG A 304 14.03 -3.39 17.93
CA ARG A 304 14.38 -4.63 18.65
C ARG A 304 13.44 -5.78 18.29
N LEU A 305 12.13 -5.52 18.24
CA LEU A 305 11.12 -6.51 17.89
C LEU A 305 11.36 -7.06 16.47
N ALA A 306 11.66 -6.19 15.51
CA ALA A 306 11.98 -6.56 14.14
C ALA A 306 13.27 -7.40 14.03
N GLY A 307 14.22 -7.24 14.96
CA GLY A 307 15.41 -8.10 15.07
C GLY A 307 15.12 -9.49 15.64
N ALA A 308 14.10 -9.64 16.47
CA ALA A 308 13.77 -10.88 17.18
C ALA A 308 12.92 -11.88 16.35
N THR A 309 12.45 -11.48 15.18
CA THR A 309 11.54 -12.25 14.30
C THR A 309 12.11 -12.38 12.89
N VAL A 310 11.43 -13.12 12.00
CA VAL A 310 11.70 -13.02 10.56
C VAL A 310 10.96 -11.81 9.99
N TRP A 311 9.63 -11.77 10.12
CA TRP A 311 8.82 -10.61 9.71
C TRP A 311 8.16 -9.95 10.93
N ALA A 312 8.24 -8.63 10.99
CA ALA A 312 7.51 -7.81 11.95
C ALA A 312 6.47 -6.97 11.21
N THR A 313 5.23 -7.05 11.67
CA THR A 313 4.10 -6.30 11.11
C THR A 313 3.57 -5.34 12.15
N VAL A 314 3.56 -4.05 11.83
CA VAL A 314 2.94 -2.99 12.63
C VAL A 314 1.56 -2.71 12.06
N LEU A 315 0.55 -2.73 12.92
CA LEU A 315 -0.84 -2.46 12.57
C LEU A 315 -1.36 -1.31 13.43
N ASP A 316 -1.60 -0.16 12.83
CA ASP A 316 -2.06 1.02 13.54
C ASP A 316 -2.89 1.92 12.61
N GLN A 317 -3.49 2.96 13.16
CA GLN A 317 -4.21 3.97 12.40
C GLN A 317 -3.34 5.20 12.20
N GLY A 318 -3.39 5.75 10.99
CA GLY A 318 -2.64 6.97 10.69
C GLY A 318 -1.13 6.77 10.81
N ILE A 319 -0.62 5.59 10.42
CA ILE A 319 0.82 5.40 10.29
C ILE A 319 1.29 6.37 9.21
N GLU A 320 2.14 7.32 9.60
CA GLU A 320 2.65 8.31 8.68
C GLU A 320 3.44 7.61 7.55
N PRO A 321 3.26 7.97 6.27
CA PRO A 321 3.97 7.36 5.15
C PRO A 321 5.49 7.29 5.29
N THR A 322 6.09 8.18 6.08
CA THR A 322 7.53 8.26 6.40
C THR A 322 7.98 7.30 7.52
N PHE A 323 7.05 6.55 8.10
CA PHE A 323 7.32 5.56 9.13
C PHE A 323 8.32 4.53 8.61
N HIS A 324 9.39 4.33 9.40
CA HIS A 324 10.41 3.35 9.12
C HIS A 324 10.95 2.77 10.43
N VAL A 325 11.31 1.50 10.39
CA VAL A 325 12.00 0.80 11.47
C VAL A 325 13.48 0.75 11.09
N ARG A 326 14.35 1.38 11.88
CA ARG A 326 15.78 1.46 11.54
C ARG A 326 16.40 0.07 11.40
N GLY A 327 17.21 -0.10 10.36
CA GLY A 327 17.87 -1.39 10.09
C GLY A 327 16.94 -2.46 9.50
N ALA A 328 15.65 -2.18 9.32
CA ALA A 328 14.72 -3.05 8.64
C ALA A 328 14.32 -2.45 7.28
N GLN A 329 14.03 -3.34 6.33
CA GLN A 329 13.47 -2.98 5.02
C GLN A 329 11.97 -3.22 5.01
N ARG A 330 11.22 -2.34 4.38
CA ARG A 330 9.77 -2.49 4.21
C ARG A 330 9.47 -3.47 3.09
N LEU A 331 8.80 -4.56 3.43
CA LEU A 331 8.38 -5.60 2.49
C LEU A 331 7.00 -5.32 1.89
N ASP A 332 6.11 -4.71 2.67
CA ASP A 332 4.71 -4.55 2.28
C ASP A 332 4.03 -3.40 3.04
N TRP A 333 3.15 -2.65 2.36
CA TRP A 333 2.23 -1.71 2.99
C TRP A 333 0.84 -1.87 2.40
N ARG A 334 -0.14 -2.20 3.23
CA ARG A 334 -1.55 -2.21 2.80
C ARG A 334 -2.47 -1.68 3.87
N GLN A 335 -3.77 -1.68 3.58
CA GLN A 335 -4.80 -1.39 4.58
C GLN A 335 -5.67 -2.62 4.82
N ASP A 336 -6.14 -2.79 6.07
CA ASP A 336 -7.10 -3.81 6.47
C ASP A 336 -7.96 -3.29 7.62
N ALA A 337 -9.28 -3.30 7.45
CA ALA A 337 -10.24 -2.83 8.44
C ALA A 337 -9.91 -1.44 9.04
N GLY A 338 -9.53 -0.47 8.18
CA GLY A 338 -9.22 0.90 8.61
C GLY A 338 -7.84 1.10 9.24
N ARG A 339 -7.01 0.05 9.30
CA ARG A 339 -5.63 0.12 9.82
C ARG A 339 -4.64 0.04 8.67
N ASP A 340 -3.54 0.80 8.78
CA ASP A 340 -2.35 0.58 7.97
C ASP A 340 -1.61 -0.66 8.51
N VAL A 341 -1.19 -1.53 7.60
CA VAL A 341 -0.49 -2.77 7.87
C VAL A 341 0.87 -2.70 7.20
N VAL A 342 1.90 -2.42 7.98
CA VAL A 342 3.28 -2.24 7.51
C VAL A 342 4.12 -3.44 7.94
N THR A 343 4.65 -4.19 6.98
CA THR A 343 5.51 -5.34 7.26
C THR A 343 6.96 -5.03 6.90
N VAL A 344 7.85 -5.29 7.85
CA VAL A 344 9.29 -5.05 7.73
C VAL A 344 10.09 -6.33 8.05
N THR A 345 11.31 -6.38 7.55
CA THR A 345 12.28 -7.44 7.89
C THR A 345 13.67 -6.84 8.12
N THR A 346 14.37 -7.34 9.14
CA THR A 346 15.81 -7.10 9.34
C THR A 346 16.66 -8.16 8.63
N ARG A 347 16.03 -9.24 8.15
CA ARG A 347 16.66 -10.39 7.50
C ARG A 347 16.48 -10.33 5.99
N GLN A 348 17.21 -9.44 5.34
CA GLN A 348 17.14 -9.25 3.88
C GLN A 348 17.52 -10.52 3.11
N GLU A 349 18.38 -11.37 3.70
CA GLU A 349 18.76 -12.68 3.18
C GLU A 349 17.55 -13.60 2.90
N SER A 350 16.43 -13.38 3.61
CA SER A 350 15.19 -14.13 3.38
C SER A 350 14.61 -13.92 1.98
N VAL A 351 14.88 -12.79 1.33
CA VAL A 351 14.40 -12.46 -0.03
C VAL A 351 15.51 -12.40 -1.08
N GLU A 352 16.78 -12.44 -0.68
CA GLU A 352 17.95 -12.39 -1.60
C GLU A 352 17.90 -13.49 -2.67
N TYR A 353 17.42 -14.69 -2.32
CA TYR A 353 17.36 -15.79 -3.27
C TYR A 353 16.38 -15.52 -4.42
N LEU A 354 15.29 -14.77 -4.18
CA LEU A 354 14.33 -14.38 -5.22
C LEU A 354 15.02 -13.47 -6.24
N VAL A 355 15.80 -12.51 -5.77
CA VAL A 355 16.56 -11.59 -6.63
C VAL A 355 17.65 -12.35 -7.39
N ARG A 356 18.34 -13.28 -6.73
CA ARG A 356 19.35 -14.14 -7.36
C ARG A 356 18.75 -14.97 -8.50
N ASP A 357 17.60 -15.59 -8.28
CA ASP A 357 16.92 -16.37 -9.31
C ASP A 357 16.33 -15.47 -10.40
N ALA A 358 15.86 -14.27 -10.07
CA ALA A 358 15.40 -13.30 -11.05
C ALA A 358 16.54 -12.84 -11.99
N LEU A 359 17.73 -12.54 -11.45
CA LEU A 359 18.92 -12.21 -12.23
C LEU A 359 19.34 -13.37 -13.15
N ARG A 360 19.33 -14.61 -12.64
CA ARG A 360 19.61 -15.81 -13.45
C ARG A 360 18.60 -15.98 -14.58
N CYS A 361 17.31 -15.83 -14.29
CA CYS A 361 16.23 -15.90 -15.29
C CYS A 361 16.38 -14.81 -16.36
N ALA A 362 16.92 -13.65 -15.98
CA ALA A 362 17.23 -12.55 -16.89
C ALA A 362 18.54 -12.74 -17.68
N GLY A 363 19.37 -13.74 -17.34
CA GLY A 363 20.66 -13.98 -17.98
C GLY A 363 21.79 -13.05 -17.47
N LEU A 364 21.60 -12.42 -16.31
CA LEU A 364 22.57 -11.50 -15.70
C LEU A 364 23.45 -12.20 -14.64
N PRO A 365 24.63 -11.64 -14.31
CA PRO A 365 25.49 -12.17 -13.26
C PRO A 365 24.79 -12.11 -11.90
N ALA A 366 24.55 -13.26 -11.29
CA ALA A 366 23.93 -13.39 -9.97
C ALA A 366 24.98 -13.61 -8.87
N ASN A 367 26.04 -12.79 -8.88
CA ASN A 367 27.04 -12.77 -7.81
C ASN A 367 26.54 -11.93 -6.62
N GLU A 368 27.22 -12.03 -5.48
CA GLU A 368 26.81 -11.36 -4.23
C GLU A 368 26.66 -9.84 -4.37
N GLU A 369 27.56 -9.18 -5.10
CA GLU A 369 27.54 -7.73 -5.30
C GLU A 369 26.33 -7.31 -6.15
N SER A 370 26.12 -7.97 -7.29
CA SER A 370 24.98 -7.72 -8.18
C SER A 370 23.64 -7.98 -7.50
N VAL A 371 23.54 -9.05 -6.68
CA VAL A 371 22.33 -9.38 -5.93
C VAL A 371 22.02 -8.29 -4.90
N LYS A 372 23.01 -7.86 -4.10
CA LYS A 372 22.81 -6.82 -3.08
C LYS A 372 22.45 -5.47 -3.69
N GLN A 373 23.12 -5.09 -4.78
CA GLN A 373 22.79 -3.86 -5.49
C GLN A 373 21.35 -3.91 -6.03
N THR A 374 20.99 -4.99 -6.72
CA THR A 374 19.64 -5.17 -7.30
C THR A 374 18.57 -5.19 -6.20
N LEU A 375 18.85 -5.85 -5.08
CA LEU A 375 17.94 -5.89 -3.94
C LEU A 375 17.71 -4.51 -3.33
N ALA A 376 18.77 -3.73 -3.11
CA ALA A 376 18.67 -2.36 -2.60
C ALA A 376 17.82 -1.47 -3.53
N GLU A 377 18.08 -1.53 -4.84
CA GLU A 377 17.33 -0.75 -5.81
C GLU A 377 15.86 -1.20 -5.93
N LEU A 378 15.56 -2.50 -5.76
CA LEU A 378 14.19 -2.99 -5.71
C LEU A 378 13.46 -2.50 -4.46
N PHE A 379 14.12 -2.45 -3.29
CA PHE A 379 13.52 -1.85 -2.09
C PHE A 379 13.25 -0.36 -2.27
N ASP A 380 14.18 0.36 -2.91
CA ASP A 380 14.01 1.77 -3.24
C ASP A 380 12.84 1.97 -4.22
N LEU A 381 12.70 1.10 -5.24
CA LEU A 381 11.61 1.21 -6.21
C LEU A 381 10.25 0.82 -5.61
N SER A 382 10.15 -0.40 -5.07
CA SER A 382 8.99 -0.95 -4.37
C SER A 382 9.33 -2.30 -3.69
N GLY A 383 9.32 -2.34 -2.35
CA GLY A 383 9.49 -3.59 -1.59
C GLY A 383 8.43 -4.66 -1.90
N GLU A 384 7.21 -4.24 -2.27
CA GLU A 384 6.13 -5.17 -2.64
C GLU A 384 6.40 -5.91 -3.95
N ALA A 385 7.11 -5.27 -4.88
CA ALA A 385 7.51 -5.90 -6.14
C ALA A 385 8.41 -7.12 -5.92
N ILE A 386 9.22 -7.11 -4.85
CA ILE A 386 10.06 -8.25 -4.46
C ILE A 386 9.17 -9.44 -4.08
N LEU A 387 8.14 -9.22 -3.26
CA LEU A 387 7.19 -10.28 -2.90
C LEU A 387 6.33 -10.71 -4.10
N GLY A 388 6.12 -9.84 -5.09
CA GLY A 388 5.48 -10.17 -6.36
C GLY A 388 6.22 -11.21 -7.20
N LEU A 389 7.53 -11.42 -6.98
CA LEU A 389 8.30 -12.48 -7.65
C LEU A 389 7.84 -13.89 -7.27
N LEU A 390 7.15 -14.04 -6.13
CA LEU A 390 6.70 -15.33 -5.61
C LEU A 390 5.60 -15.94 -6.49
N ARG A 391 5.78 -17.20 -6.91
CA ARG A 391 4.73 -17.95 -7.59
C ARG A 391 3.55 -18.29 -6.68
N ALA A 392 2.40 -18.53 -7.32
CA ALA A 392 1.17 -18.98 -6.67
C ALA A 392 1.32 -20.35 -5.97
N GLN A 393 2.04 -21.28 -6.58
CA GLN A 393 2.35 -22.61 -6.05
C GLN A 393 3.84 -22.89 -6.22
N ILE A 394 4.45 -23.54 -5.23
CA ILE A 394 5.86 -23.92 -5.27
C ILE A 394 5.99 -25.14 -6.18
N LYS A 395 6.66 -24.98 -7.33
CA LYS A 395 7.10 -26.08 -8.21
C LYS A 395 8.63 -26.10 -8.26
N VAL A 396 9.22 -26.58 -9.35
CA VAL A 396 10.69 -26.66 -9.56
C VAL A 396 11.42 -25.31 -9.39
N SER A 397 10.73 -24.18 -9.55
CA SER A 397 11.27 -22.83 -9.31
C SER A 397 10.24 -21.97 -8.56
N VAL A 398 10.72 -21.16 -7.62
CA VAL A 398 9.92 -20.24 -6.80
C VAL A 398 9.54 -18.97 -7.55
N VAL A 399 10.29 -18.62 -8.61
CA VAL A 399 10.15 -17.39 -9.40
C VAL A 399 9.57 -17.69 -10.78
N GLU A 400 8.72 -16.82 -11.32
CA GLU A 400 8.24 -16.90 -12.70
C GLU A 400 9.22 -16.22 -13.68
N PRO A 401 9.88 -16.93 -14.61
CA PRO A 401 10.94 -16.38 -15.46
C PRO A 401 10.53 -15.16 -16.29
N ARG A 402 9.29 -15.15 -16.81
CA ARG A 402 8.77 -14.02 -17.59
C ARG A 402 8.62 -12.77 -16.74
N PHE A 403 8.01 -12.91 -15.57
CA PHE A 403 7.86 -11.81 -14.63
C PHE A 403 9.22 -11.31 -14.12
N ALA A 404 10.14 -12.22 -13.80
CA ALA A 404 11.50 -11.87 -13.41
C ALA A 404 12.25 -11.07 -14.47
N LYS A 405 12.21 -11.50 -15.74
CA LYS A 405 12.80 -10.75 -16.87
C LYS A 405 12.19 -9.36 -16.98
N GLY A 406 10.86 -9.26 -16.88
CA GLY A 406 10.14 -7.97 -16.89
C GLY A 406 10.60 -7.04 -15.77
N LEU A 407 10.63 -7.51 -14.52
CA LEU A 407 11.05 -6.73 -13.36
C LEU A 407 12.50 -6.24 -13.49
N ILE A 408 13.41 -7.11 -13.91
CA ILE A 408 14.82 -6.74 -14.15
C ILE A 408 14.93 -5.73 -15.30
N GLY A 409 14.17 -5.89 -16.37
CA GLY A 409 14.08 -4.90 -17.45
C GLY A 409 13.63 -3.53 -16.93
N SER A 410 12.57 -3.50 -16.12
CA SER A 410 12.06 -2.26 -15.49
C SER A 410 13.10 -1.61 -14.58
N LEU A 411 13.89 -2.41 -13.86
CA LEU A 411 14.97 -1.88 -13.02
C LEU A 411 16.09 -1.24 -13.86
N ILE A 412 16.48 -1.85 -14.98
CA ILE A 412 17.48 -1.29 -15.90
C ILE A 412 16.98 0.04 -16.49
N ALA A 413 15.71 0.11 -16.90
CA ALA A 413 15.09 1.34 -17.35
C ALA A 413 15.04 2.42 -16.23
N ALA A 414 14.69 2.02 -15.01
CA ALA A 414 14.66 2.88 -13.84
C ALA A 414 16.03 3.49 -13.52
N ARG A 415 17.10 2.67 -13.55
CA ARG A 415 18.49 3.13 -13.36
C ARG A 415 18.85 4.21 -14.38
N TRP A 416 18.53 3.96 -15.65
CA TRP A 416 18.80 4.93 -16.70
C TRP A 416 18.03 6.23 -16.44
N TYR A 417 16.72 6.13 -16.17
CA TYR A 417 15.85 7.29 -15.99
C TYR A 417 16.27 8.18 -14.81
N LEU A 418 16.56 7.59 -13.65
CA LEU A 418 16.95 8.32 -12.45
C LEU A 418 18.37 8.89 -12.55
N ARG A 419 19.25 8.31 -13.36
CA ARG A 419 20.56 8.89 -13.67
C ARG A 419 20.44 10.10 -14.60
N SER A 420 19.55 10.02 -15.60
CA SER A 420 19.29 11.13 -16.52
C SER A 420 18.50 12.27 -15.85
N HIS A 421 17.71 11.94 -14.82
CA HIS A 421 16.88 12.90 -14.08
C HIS A 421 17.01 12.66 -12.56
N THR A 422 18.06 13.21 -11.95
CA THR A 422 18.44 12.95 -10.56
C THR A 422 17.41 13.37 -9.51
N ASP A 423 16.63 14.42 -9.79
CA ASP A 423 15.55 14.91 -8.93
C ASP A 423 14.16 14.36 -9.33
N ALA A 424 14.10 13.36 -10.22
CA ALA A 424 12.83 12.73 -10.59
C ALA A 424 12.31 11.76 -9.52
N LEU A 425 11.00 11.59 -9.51
CA LEU A 425 10.27 10.51 -8.86
C LEU A 425 9.86 9.50 -9.93
N LEU A 426 10.07 8.22 -9.66
CA LEU A 426 9.68 7.12 -10.53
C LEU A 426 8.89 6.10 -9.71
N ILE A 427 7.68 5.73 -10.12
CA ILE A 427 6.88 4.70 -9.46
C ILE A 427 6.54 3.58 -10.44
N SER A 428 6.37 2.36 -9.94
CA SER A 428 5.81 1.26 -10.72
C SER A 428 4.29 1.30 -10.66
N LEU A 429 3.65 1.03 -11.79
CA LEU A 429 2.20 0.90 -11.91
C LEU A 429 1.75 -0.58 -11.80
N ASP A 430 2.62 -1.49 -11.35
CA ASP A 430 2.37 -2.95 -11.38
C ASP A 430 1.59 -3.49 -10.18
N GLU A 431 1.29 -2.68 -9.18
CA GLU A 431 0.41 -3.10 -8.09
C GLU A 431 -1.01 -3.40 -8.66
N PRO A 432 -1.49 -4.65 -8.67
CA PRO A 432 -2.65 -5.05 -9.48
C PRO A 432 -3.96 -4.33 -9.13
N THR A 433 -4.10 -3.90 -7.87
CA THR A 433 -5.21 -3.12 -7.35
C THR A 433 -5.14 -1.69 -7.86
N SER A 434 -4.06 -0.97 -7.56
CA SER A 434 -3.89 0.42 -7.97
C SER A 434 -3.80 0.60 -9.49
N ARG A 435 -3.23 -0.36 -10.22
CA ARG A 435 -3.20 -0.39 -11.69
C ARG A 435 -4.60 -0.36 -12.30
N ARG A 436 -5.50 -1.21 -11.79
CA ARG A 436 -6.87 -1.32 -12.32
C ARG A 436 -7.71 -0.11 -11.97
N TRP A 437 -7.48 0.47 -10.79
CA TRP A 437 -8.12 1.71 -10.43
C TRP A 437 -7.63 2.87 -11.29
N ILE A 438 -6.33 3.18 -11.29
CA ILE A 438 -5.74 4.33 -12.00
C ILE A 438 -5.94 4.21 -13.51
N LEU A 439 -5.79 3.03 -14.09
CA LEU A 439 -5.80 2.86 -15.54
C LEU A 439 -7.13 2.28 -16.09
N GLY A 440 -7.94 1.55 -15.32
CA GLY A 440 -9.10 0.79 -15.80
C GLY A 440 -8.73 -0.55 -16.47
N VAL A 441 -9.57 -1.08 -17.37
CA VAL A 441 -9.30 -2.26 -18.22
C VAL A 441 -9.51 -1.79 -19.65
N ALA A 442 -8.41 -1.70 -20.40
CA ALA A 442 -8.50 -1.75 -21.83
C ALA A 442 -8.79 -3.20 -22.24
N SER A 443 -9.33 -3.41 -23.44
CA SER A 443 -9.56 -4.73 -24.05
C SER A 443 -8.30 -5.61 -24.15
N ASP A 444 -7.15 -5.09 -23.75
CA ASP A 444 -5.86 -5.76 -23.68
C ASP A 444 -5.20 -5.38 -22.34
N SER A 445 -4.71 -6.37 -21.58
CA SER A 445 -4.07 -6.20 -20.27
C SER A 445 -2.71 -5.47 -20.32
N ARG A 446 -2.45 -4.70 -21.38
CA ARG A 446 -1.15 -4.15 -21.78
C ARG A 446 -1.18 -2.63 -21.64
N ARG A 447 -0.43 -2.08 -20.68
CA ARG A 447 -0.24 -0.64 -20.39
C ARG A 447 1.13 -0.40 -19.74
N GLY A 448 1.56 0.87 -19.71
CA GLY A 448 2.85 1.33 -19.17
C GLY A 448 3.21 0.72 -17.82
N ASP A 449 4.48 0.36 -17.66
CA ASP A 449 5.00 -0.33 -16.48
C ASP A 449 5.38 0.67 -15.37
N LEU A 450 5.85 1.86 -15.73
CA LEU A 450 6.33 2.88 -14.80
C LEU A 450 5.72 4.26 -15.11
N LEU A 451 5.68 5.11 -14.08
CA LEU A 451 5.34 6.53 -14.20
C LEU A 451 6.50 7.38 -13.68
N GLY A 452 7.07 8.19 -14.55
CA GLY A 452 8.08 9.20 -14.21
C GLY A 452 7.44 10.55 -13.95
N LEU A 453 7.91 11.24 -12.92
CA LEU A 453 7.56 12.61 -12.60
C LEU A 453 8.86 13.40 -12.35
N ARG A 454 9.03 14.49 -13.07
CA ARG A 454 10.21 15.37 -12.93
C ARG A 454 9.83 16.82 -13.10
N ILE A 455 10.67 17.73 -12.61
CA ILE A 455 10.47 19.15 -12.82
C ILE A 455 11.05 19.58 -14.18
N GLY A 456 10.25 20.26 -14.99
CA GLY A 456 10.65 20.89 -16.25
C GLY A 456 10.78 22.41 -16.12
N PRO A 457 11.16 23.10 -17.22
CA PRO A 457 11.30 24.57 -17.21
C PRO A 457 10.00 25.35 -16.96
N LYS A 458 8.84 24.70 -17.16
CA LYS A 458 7.51 25.31 -17.09
C LYS A 458 6.63 24.72 -15.97
N GLY A 459 7.18 23.83 -15.15
CA GLY A 459 6.43 23.07 -14.15
C GLY A 459 6.61 21.55 -14.29
N PRO A 460 5.77 20.74 -13.64
CA PRO A 460 5.94 19.30 -13.55
C PRO A 460 5.71 18.61 -14.89
N ILE A 461 6.51 17.59 -15.20
CA ILE A 461 6.40 16.77 -16.39
C ILE A 461 6.11 15.33 -15.98
N LEU A 462 5.03 14.77 -16.50
CA LEU A 462 4.65 13.37 -16.33
C LEU A 462 5.05 12.56 -17.55
N GLU A 463 5.66 11.41 -17.33
CA GLU A 463 6.12 10.52 -18.38
C GLU A 463 5.58 9.11 -18.15
N ALA A 464 4.71 8.65 -19.06
CA ALA A 464 4.27 7.26 -19.10
C ALA A 464 5.37 6.39 -19.71
N ILE A 465 5.84 5.39 -18.98
CA ILE A 465 7.02 4.60 -19.36
C ILE A 465 6.63 3.15 -19.60
N GLU A 466 6.96 2.63 -20.78
CA GLU A 466 6.81 1.21 -21.13
C GLU A 466 8.17 0.56 -21.33
N VAL A 467 8.36 -0.64 -20.78
CA VAL A 467 9.62 -1.38 -20.84
C VAL A 467 9.42 -2.70 -21.57
N LYS A 468 10.15 -2.88 -22.67
CA LYS A 468 10.14 -4.11 -23.46
C LYS A 468 11.48 -4.82 -23.37
N THR A 469 11.46 -6.04 -22.86
CA THR A 469 12.60 -6.96 -22.91
C THR A 469 12.60 -7.72 -24.24
N HIS A 470 13.76 -7.81 -24.89
CA HIS A 470 14.05 -8.14 -26.31
C HIS A 470 13.53 -9.48 -26.89
N ASP A 471 12.56 -10.18 -26.29
CA ASP A 471 12.08 -11.44 -26.88
C ASP A 471 11.26 -11.23 -28.20
N ASP A 472 10.92 -9.98 -28.59
CA ASP A 472 10.32 -9.61 -29.91
C ASP A 472 10.52 -8.10 -30.28
N PRO A 473 11.69 -7.69 -30.80
CA PRO A 473 11.99 -6.28 -31.10
C PRO A 473 11.26 -5.72 -32.33
N GLU A 474 10.93 -6.55 -33.34
CA GLU A 474 10.25 -6.10 -34.57
C GLU A 474 8.74 -5.94 -34.41
N GLY A 475 8.13 -6.63 -33.43
CA GLY A 475 6.71 -6.51 -33.08
C GLY A 475 6.39 -5.39 -32.09
N ALA A 476 7.38 -4.90 -31.33
CA ALA A 476 7.17 -3.94 -30.25
C ALA A 476 7.06 -2.48 -30.72
N VAL A 477 7.97 -2.04 -31.60
CA VAL A 477 8.11 -0.64 -32.05
C VAL A 477 8.64 -0.58 -33.49
N LYS A 478 8.09 0.30 -34.32
CA LYS A 478 8.55 0.63 -35.68
C LYS A 478 8.71 2.15 -35.80
N THR A 479 9.85 2.60 -36.31
CA THR A 479 10.15 4.04 -36.48
C THR A 479 10.31 4.38 -37.96
N SER A 480 9.67 5.46 -38.41
CA SER A 480 9.73 5.93 -39.79
C SER A 480 9.56 7.46 -39.84
N GLY A 481 10.54 8.18 -40.41
CA GLY A 481 10.41 9.61 -40.70
C GLY A 481 10.00 10.49 -39.50
N GLY A 482 10.57 10.23 -38.31
CA GLY A 482 10.22 10.96 -37.07
C GLY A 482 8.91 10.52 -36.41
N ARG A 483 8.26 9.47 -36.94
CA ARG A 483 7.07 8.84 -36.35
C ARG A 483 7.42 7.50 -35.72
N ILE A 484 6.66 7.11 -34.71
CA ILE A 484 6.79 5.85 -34.00
C ILE A 484 5.43 5.15 -33.90
N GLU A 485 5.41 3.85 -34.15
CA GLU A 485 4.21 3.00 -34.12
C GLU A 485 4.54 1.67 -33.46
N GLY A 486 3.54 0.94 -33.00
CA GLY A 486 3.73 -0.39 -32.40
C GLY A 486 2.87 -0.60 -31.16
N LYS A 487 2.89 -1.84 -30.64
CA LYS A 487 2.09 -2.20 -29.45
C LYS A 487 2.49 -1.36 -28.24
N ALA A 488 3.79 -1.18 -28.00
CA ALA A 488 4.30 -0.38 -26.88
C ALA A 488 3.87 1.10 -26.97
N VAL A 489 3.83 1.65 -28.20
CA VAL A 489 3.37 3.03 -28.44
C VAL A 489 1.90 3.19 -28.08
N ILE A 490 1.05 2.23 -28.46
CA ILE A 490 -0.37 2.24 -28.11
C ILE A 490 -0.55 2.19 -26.58
N GLN A 491 0.25 1.38 -25.87
CA GLN A 491 0.20 1.28 -24.41
C GLN A 491 0.55 2.61 -23.72
N VAL A 492 1.59 3.28 -24.22
CA VAL A 492 2.01 4.61 -23.74
C VAL A 492 0.94 5.66 -24.05
N ASP A 493 0.44 5.73 -25.29
CA ASP A 493 -0.60 6.68 -25.69
C ASP A 493 -1.89 6.52 -24.85
N GLN A 494 -2.29 5.28 -24.56
CA GLN A 494 -3.43 5.02 -23.67
C GLN A 494 -3.17 5.52 -22.24
N THR A 495 -1.96 5.31 -21.73
CA THR A 495 -1.57 5.77 -20.39
C THR A 495 -1.55 7.29 -20.33
N ILE A 496 -1.00 7.97 -21.34
CA ILE A 496 -1.00 9.44 -21.47
C ILE A 496 -2.44 9.97 -21.45
N SER A 497 -3.32 9.41 -22.30
CA SER A 497 -4.71 9.84 -22.38
C SER A 497 -5.46 9.67 -21.05
N ILE A 498 -5.16 8.62 -20.29
CA ILE A 498 -5.72 8.43 -18.95
C ILE A 498 -5.18 9.51 -18.00
N LEU A 499 -3.86 9.72 -17.94
CA LEU A 499 -3.25 10.73 -17.05
C LEU A 499 -3.80 12.14 -17.31
N GLU A 500 -3.94 12.52 -18.59
CA GLU A 500 -4.55 13.78 -19.01
C GLU A 500 -6.02 13.91 -18.60
N SER A 501 -6.74 12.78 -18.48
CA SER A 501 -8.15 12.77 -18.11
C SER A 501 -8.42 12.71 -16.61
N ILE A 502 -7.42 12.41 -15.77
CA ILE A 502 -7.61 12.25 -14.31
C ILE A 502 -7.05 13.43 -13.53
N ILE A 503 -5.95 14.05 -13.97
CA ILE A 503 -5.33 15.16 -13.24
C ILE A 503 -6.10 16.44 -13.55
N GLY A 504 -6.63 17.09 -12.52
CA GLY A 504 -7.47 18.29 -12.68
C GLY A 504 -8.88 18.02 -13.20
N ALA A 505 -9.33 16.76 -13.17
CA ALA A 505 -10.65 16.37 -13.62
C ALA A 505 -11.73 16.70 -12.57
N GLU A 506 -12.42 17.82 -12.74
CA GLU A 506 -13.42 18.25 -11.75
C GLU A 506 -14.77 17.50 -11.83
N GLU A 507 -15.15 16.97 -13.01
CA GLU A 507 -16.51 16.51 -13.25
C GLU A 507 -16.75 15.00 -13.02
N SER A 508 -15.85 14.11 -13.46
CA SER A 508 -16.06 12.65 -13.36
C SER A 508 -15.73 12.10 -11.96
N ALA A 509 -16.67 11.38 -11.35
CA ALA A 509 -16.44 10.70 -10.07
C ALA A 509 -15.39 9.59 -10.16
N VAL A 510 -15.31 8.90 -11.31
CA VAL A 510 -14.29 7.87 -11.56
C VAL A 510 -12.91 8.51 -11.72
N ALA A 511 -12.82 9.60 -12.48
CA ALA A 511 -11.56 10.34 -12.65
C ALA A 511 -11.02 10.88 -11.32
N ARG A 512 -11.89 11.45 -10.47
CA ARG A 512 -11.52 11.88 -9.10
C ARG A 512 -11.02 10.75 -8.21
N ALA A 513 -11.64 9.57 -8.33
CA ALA A 513 -11.17 8.38 -7.61
C ALA A 513 -9.77 7.98 -8.07
N ARG A 514 -9.51 7.99 -9.39
CA ARG A 514 -8.20 7.71 -9.99
C ARG A 514 -7.14 8.69 -9.55
N GLU A 515 -7.44 9.98 -9.56
CA GLU A 515 -6.55 11.04 -9.10
C GLU A 515 -6.19 10.86 -7.62
N SER A 516 -7.18 10.55 -6.77
CA SER A 516 -6.95 10.31 -5.34
C SER A 516 -6.02 9.12 -5.09
N ILE A 517 -6.19 8.04 -5.85
CA ILE A 517 -5.35 6.84 -5.76
C ILE A 517 -3.94 7.12 -6.29
N LEU A 518 -3.81 7.82 -7.42
CA LEU A 518 -2.50 8.22 -7.95
C LEU A 518 -1.74 9.14 -6.98
N LYS A 519 -2.45 10.12 -6.38
CA LYS A 519 -1.89 11.01 -5.36
C LYS A 519 -1.36 10.21 -4.18
N ASP A 520 -2.15 9.28 -3.65
CA ASP A 520 -1.73 8.41 -2.53
C ASP A 520 -0.47 7.60 -2.87
N GLN A 521 -0.41 6.99 -4.06
CA GLN A 521 0.78 6.25 -4.49
C GLN A 521 2.03 7.12 -4.60
N LEU A 522 1.92 8.32 -5.18
CA LEU A 522 3.06 9.22 -5.35
C LEU A 522 3.59 9.73 -4.00
N TYR A 523 2.70 10.15 -3.08
CA TYR A 523 3.10 10.59 -1.75
C TYR A 523 3.74 9.45 -0.95
N ARG A 524 3.18 8.23 -0.99
CA ARG A 524 3.77 7.05 -0.36
C ARG A 524 5.14 6.71 -0.94
N ALA A 525 5.34 6.85 -2.25
CA ALA A 525 6.63 6.60 -2.89
C ALA A 525 7.69 7.62 -2.45
N VAL A 526 7.32 8.90 -2.31
CA VAL A 526 8.22 9.92 -1.75
C VAL A 526 8.55 9.61 -0.29
N ALA A 527 7.56 9.19 0.49
CA ALA A 527 7.68 8.97 1.92
C ALA A 527 8.52 7.73 2.28
N ALA A 528 8.32 6.64 1.56
CA ALA A 528 8.92 5.34 1.80
C ALA A 528 10.43 5.28 1.56
N ARG A 529 10.94 6.15 0.68
CA ARG A 529 12.31 6.07 0.19
C ARG A 529 13.27 6.80 1.13
N PRO A 530 14.53 6.35 1.20
CA PRO A 530 15.57 6.95 2.05
C PRO A 530 16.12 8.25 1.44
N TYR A 531 15.23 9.17 1.04
CA TYR A 531 15.62 10.48 0.54
C TYR A 531 16.10 11.37 1.67
N SER A 532 17.07 12.24 1.35
CA SER A 532 17.40 13.35 2.24
C SER A 532 16.20 14.30 2.37
N ARG A 533 16.11 14.98 3.52
CA ARG A 533 15.10 16.02 3.79
C ARG A 533 14.96 17.00 2.62
N ASP A 534 16.07 17.53 2.12
CA ASP A 534 16.04 18.49 1.01
C ASP A 534 15.44 17.92 -0.27
N ARG A 535 15.75 16.66 -0.59
CA ARG A 535 15.20 15.98 -1.77
C ARG A 535 13.72 15.68 -1.57
N ARG A 536 13.33 15.18 -0.40
CA ARG A 536 11.93 14.91 -0.04
C ARG A 536 11.09 16.19 -0.16
N ALA A 537 11.58 17.29 0.40
CA ALA A 537 10.93 18.60 0.31
C ALA A 537 10.73 19.08 -1.13
N ARG A 538 11.72 18.88 -2.01
CA ARG A 538 11.59 19.21 -3.45
C ARG A 538 10.54 18.33 -4.14
N LEU A 539 10.54 17.03 -3.85
CA LEU A 539 9.58 16.09 -4.44
C LEU A 539 8.15 16.36 -3.96
N VAL A 540 7.95 16.68 -2.68
CA VAL A 540 6.63 17.06 -2.15
C VAL A 540 6.12 18.33 -2.84
N ARG A 541 6.96 19.38 -2.97
CA ARG A 541 6.56 20.59 -3.70
C ARG A 541 6.18 20.32 -5.15
N MET A 542 6.91 19.42 -5.83
CA MET A 542 6.57 19.01 -7.19
C MET A 542 5.22 18.25 -7.25
N LEU A 543 4.87 17.48 -6.21
CA LEU A 543 3.55 16.85 -6.10
C LEU A 543 2.45 17.87 -5.82
N GLU A 544 2.69 18.85 -4.95
CA GLU A 544 1.77 19.96 -4.69
C GLU A 544 1.47 20.72 -6.00
N GLU A 545 2.50 21.16 -6.71
CA GLU A 545 2.37 21.83 -8.02
C GLU A 545 1.62 20.96 -9.03
N LEU A 546 1.91 19.66 -9.10
CA LEU A 546 1.23 18.74 -10.03
C LEU A 546 -0.27 18.65 -9.79
N PHE A 547 -0.71 18.57 -8.54
CA PHE A 547 -2.13 18.39 -8.20
C PHE A 547 -2.90 19.71 -8.04
N GLU A 548 -2.20 20.84 -7.88
CA GLU A 548 -2.82 22.17 -7.82
C GLU A 548 -2.89 22.85 -9.19
N GLU A 549 -1.83 22.76 -9.99
CA GLU A 549 -1.71 23.46 -11.27
C GLU A 549 -1.83 22.53 -12.49
N GLY A 550 -1.66 21.22 -12.29
CA GLY A 550 -1.61 20.22 -13.35
C GLY A 550 -0.21 20.05 -13.95
N PRO A 551 -0.02 19.04 -14.81
CA PRO A 551 1.27 18.84 -15.49
C PRO A 551 1.48 19.90 -16.58
N ALA A 552 2.67 20.47 -16.64
CA ALA A 552 3.10 21.33 -17.74
C ALA A 552 3.25 20.55 -19.06
N GLU A 553 3.56 19.26 -18.97
CA GLU A 553 3.63 18.34 -20.10
C GLU A 553 3.35 16.91 -19.66
N VAL A 554 2.64 16.15 -20.52
CA VAL A 554 2.51 14.69 -20.41
C VAL A 554 3.16 14.07 -21.64
N GLY A 555 4.13 13.19 -21.42
CA GLY A 555 4.93 12.55 -22.47
C GLY A 555 5.02 11.04 -22.29
N GLY A 556 5.67 10.39 -23.26
CA GLY A 556 5.90 8.95 -23.25
C GLY A 556 7.37 8.59 -23.37
N LEU A 557 7.79 7.51 -22.71
CA LEU A 557 9.08 6.88 -22.93
C LEU A 557 8.92 5.38 -23.15
N ILE A 558 9.63 4.85 -24.15
CA ILE A 558 9.70 3.43 -24.41
C ILE A 558 11.14 2.98 -24.26
N PHE A 559 11.36 2.04 -23.35
CA PHE A 559 12.64 1.37 -23.18
C PHE A 559 12.63 0.03 -23.90
N VAL A 560 13.62 -0.21 -24.76
CA VAL A 560 13.91 -1.53 -25.31
C VAL A 560 15.17 -2.03 -24.64
N VAL A 561 15.03 -2.99 -23.73
CA VAL A 561 16.12 -3.54 -22.93
C VAL A 561 16.55 -4.88 -23.51
N LYS A 562 17.78 -4.92 -24.02
CA LYS A 562 18.46 -6.11 -24.49
C LYS A 562 19.43 -6.60 -23.43
N ILE A 563 19.28 -7.85 -22.99
CA ILE A 563 20.29 -8.52 -22.19
C ILE A 563 21.03 -9.46 -23.13
N ALA A 564 22.30 -9.17 -23.42
CA ALA A 564 23.09 -9.90 -24.40
C ALA A 564 24.45 -10.30 -23.82
N SER A 565 24.75 -11.58 -23.88
CA SER A 565 26.05 -12.10 -23.45
C SER A 565 27.15 -11.67 -24.43
N GLY A 566 28.19 -11.00 -23.93
CA GLY A 566 29.39 -10.67 -24.71
C GLY A 566 29.28 -9.46 -25.64
N GLU A 567 28.14 -8.77 -25.65
CA GLU A 567 28.01 -7.45 -26.27
C GLU A 567 28.45 -6.35 -25.31
N MET A 568 28.95 -5.23 -25.84
CA MET A 568 29.27 -4.06 -25.03
C MET A 568 27.97 -3.41 -24.55
N PRO A 569 27.89 -3.00 -23.27
CA PRO A 569 26.73 -2.26 -22.78
C PRO A 569 26.47 -1.00 -23.61
N VAL A 570 25.20 -0.76 -23.94
CA VAL A 570 24.75 0.44 -24.65
C VAL A 570 23.79 1.18 -23.73
N SER A 571 24.11 2.45 -23.47
CA SER A 571 23.30 3.33 -22.63
C SER A 571 23.39 4.75 -23.20
N PRO A 572 22.44 5.18 -24.06
CA PRO A 572 22.47 6.50 -24.67
C PRO A 572 22.30 7.61 -23.60
N GLU A 573 22.76 8.83 -23.88
CA GLU A 573 22.63 9.95 -22.94
C GLU A 573 21.22 10.55 -22.93
N ALA A 574 20.50 10.46 -24.05
CA ALA A 574 19.18 11.05 -24.24
C ALA A 574 18.28 10.12 -25.09
N PRO A 575 16.95 10.20 -24.95
CA PRO A 575 16.03 9.46 -25.81
C PRO A 575 16.05 10.02 -27.23
N VAL A 576 15.74 9.18 -28.21
CA VAL A 576 15.41 9.65 -29.56
C VAL A 576 13.94 9.98 -29.61
N GLU A 577 13.62 11.23 -29.91
CA GLU A 577 12.24 11.75 -29.87
C GLU A 577 11.47 11.47 -31.16
N TYR A 578 10.24 10.99 -31.00
CA TYR A 578 9.30 10.72 -32.09
C TYR A 578 7.90 11.26 -31.77
N ARG A 579 7.01 11.25 -32.77
CA ARG A 579 5.57 11.45 -32.56
C ARG A 579 4.78 10.17 -32.83
N SER A 580 3.86 9.86 -31.92
CA SER A 580 2.91 8.77 -32.10
C SER A 580 1.77 9.15 -33.06
N ALA A 581 0.91 8.19 -33.39
CA ALA A 581 -0.31 8.45 -34.16
C ALA A 581 -1.27 9.42 -33.45
N ALA A 582 -1.30 9.39 -32.11
CA ALA A 582 -2.04 10.33 -31.27
C ALA A 582 -1.38 11.72 -31.18
N LYS A 583 -0.24 11.93 -31.86
CA LYS A 583 0.59 13.15 -31.85
C LYS A 583 1.32 13.44 -30.53
N ASN A 584 1.27 12.52 -29.58
CA ASN A 584 2.02 12.60 -28.33
C ASN A 584 3.53 12.54 -28.59
N ARG A 585 4.31 13.20 -27.72
CA ARG A 585 5.77 13.08 -27.71
C ARG A 585 6.15 11.75 -27.08
N VAL A 586 6.89 10.92 -27.82
CA VAL A 586 7.35 9.61 -27.34
C VAL A 586 8.84 9.47 -27.60
N GLY A 587 9.63 9.39 -26.53
CA GLY A 587 11.05 9.10 -26.59
C GLY A 587 11.32 7.60 -26.62
N LEU A 588 12.26 7.16 -27.46
CA LEU A 588 12.74 5.78 -27.54
C LEU A 588 14.16 5.68 -26.96
N VAL A 589 14.35 4.78 -26.01
CA VAL A 589 15.65 4.47 -25.39
C VAL A 589 15.97 3.00 -25.63
N GLN A 590 17.10 2.73 -26.28
CA GLN A 590 17.59 1.36 -26.49
C GLN A 590 18.76 1.10 -25.54
N LEU A 591 18.59 0.12 -24.66
CA LEU A 591 19.58 -0.28 -23.66
C LEU A 591 20.10 -1.67 -23.98
N THR A 592 21.41 -1.86 -23.85
CA THR A 592 22.04 -3.18 -23.87
C THR A 592 22.79 -3.39 -22.57
N GLU A 593 22.47 -4.46 -21.85
CA GLU A 593 23.16 -4.91 -20.65
C GLU A 593 23.93 -6.20 -20.93
N SER A 594 25.11 -6.33 -20.32
CA SER A 594 26.00 -7.48 -20.57
C SER A 594 25.55 -8.70 -19.75
N GLY A 595 25.17 -9.77 -20.43
CA GLY A 595 24.77 -11.04 -19.83
C GLY A 595 25.93 -12.01 -19.57
N VAL A 596 25.65 -13.11 -18.88
CA VAL A 596 26.62 -14.20 -18.63
C VAL A 596 26.82 -15.03 -19.89
N ARG A 597 28.08 -15.38 -20.22
CA ARG A 597 28.37 -16.36 -21.29
C ARG A 597 27.77 -17.71 -20.94
N GLU A 598 26.87 -18.22 -21.77
CA GLU A 598 26.47 -19.62 -21.70
C GLU A 598 27.71 -20.50 -21.83
N VAL A 599 28.06 -21.21 -20.75
CA VAL A 599 29.07 -22.26 -20.80
C VAL A 599 28.38 -23.45 -21.46
N SER A 600 28.59 -23.61 -22.76
CA SER A 600 28.23 -24.83 -23.47
C SER A 600 29.01 -25.98 -22.86
N TYR A 601 28.34 -26.84 -22.09
CA TYR A 601 28.85 -28.16 -21.78
C TYR A 601 28.96 -28.91 -23.10
N ALA A 602 30.15 -28.89 -23.70
CA ALA A 602 30.53 -29.85 -24.70
C ALA A 602 30.47 -31.23 -24.02
N ILE A 603 29.41 -31.98 -24.31
CA ILE A 603 29.40 -33.42 -24.09
C ILE A 603 30.50 -33.96 -24.99
N GLY A 604 31.68 -34.16 -24.39
CA GLY A 604 32.79 -34.81 -25.05
C GLY A 604 32.43 -36.27 -25.27
N GLU A 605 31.88 -36.58 -26.44
CA GLU A 605 32.09 -37.90 -27.04
C GLU A 605 33.56 -37.98 -27.45
N SER A 606 34.33 -38.81 -26.75
CA SER A 606 35.54 -39.39 -27.32
C SER A 606 35.82 -40.75 -26.68
N ALA A 607 35.55 -41.78 -27.48
CA ALA A 607 36.20 -43.09 -27.64
C ALA A 607 36.55 -43.94 -26.40
#